data_AF-A0A7R6WIV4-F1
#
_entry.id   AF-A0A7R6WIV4-F1
#
_cell.length_a   1.000
_cell.length_b   1.000
_cell.length_c   1.000
_cell.angle_alpha   90.00
_cell.angle_beta   90.00
_cell.angle_gamma   90.00
#
_symmetry.space_group_name_H-M   'P 1'
#
loop_
_entity.id
_entity.type
_entity.pdbx_description
1 polymer ?
#
loop_
_entity_poly.entity_id
_entity_poly.type
_entity_poly.pdbx_seq_one_letter_code
_entity_poly.pdbx_strand_id
1 'polypeptide(L)'
;MRRALYEAASGLMTSFKGKDRVKSWGKEIAKRSCHRKACVAVARRLAMIMHAIWSDGTFYVGDAAPGRGRCHASAHVEDRKLLGAHR
;
A
#
# COMPACT_ATOMS: atom_id res chain seq x y z
N MET A 1 -4.44 16.24 -4.99
CA MET A 1 -4.10 14.86 -4.56
C MET A 1 -4.07 14.63 -3.04
N ARG A 2 -3.43 15.51 -2.24
CA ARG A 2 -3.25 15.30 -0.78
C ARG A 2 -4.55 15.09 0.01
N ARG A 3 -5.62 15.81 -0.34
CA ARG A 3 -6.91 15.79 0.38
C ARG A 3 -7.66 14.48 0.19
N ALA A 4 -7.74 13.98 -1.05
CA ALA A 4 -8.37 12.69 -1.38
C ALA A 4 -7.71 11.51 -0.65
N LEU A 5 -6.38 11.48 -0.58
CA LEU A 5 -5.65 10.44 0.16
C LEU A 5 -5.89 10.50 1.68
N TYR A 6 -6.07 11.70 2.23
CA TYR A 6 -6.39 11.87 3.65
C TYR A 6 -7.80 11.39 3.98
N GLU A 7 -8.79 11.73 3.15
CA GLU A 7 -10.17 11.27 3.30
C GLU A 7 -10.27 9.74 3.20
N ALA A 8 -9.58 9.15 2.21
CA ALA A 8 -9.47 7.70 2.07
C ALA A 8 -8.80 7.04 3.29
N ALA A 9 -7.68 7.61 3.78
CA ALA A 9 -7.01 7.11 4.98
C ALA A 9 -7.88 7.22 6.24
N SER A 10 -8.63 8.32 6.37
CA SER A 10 -9.59 8.51 7.46
C SER A 10 -10.69 7.44 7.41
N GLY A 11 -11.28 7.20 6.23
CA GLY A 11 -12.28 6.14 6.02
C GLY A 11 -11.72 4.74 6.26
N LEU A 12 -10.47 4.48 5.88
CA LEU A 12 -9.79 3.21 6.15
C LEU A 12 -9.62 2.97 7.67
N MET A 13 -9.30 4.03 8.42
CA MET A 13 -9.13 3.92 9.87
C MET A 13 -10.46 3.76 10.62
N THR A 14 -11.54 4.39 10.16
CA THR A 14 -12.83 4.42 10.86
C THR A 14 -13.84 3.38 10.39
N SER A 15 -13.91 3.09 9.08
CA SER A 15 -15.01 2.32 8.47
C SER A 15 -14.62 0.88 8.14
N PHE A 16 -13.35 0.62 7.80
CA PHE A 16 -12.93 -0.73 7.43
C PHE A 16 -13.05 -1.69 8.62
N LYS A 17 -13.71 -2.84 8.48
CA LYS A 17 -13.85 -3.82 9.58
C LYS A 17 -12.81 -4.95 9.54
N GLY A 18 -12.09 -5.10 8.44
CA GLY A 18 -11.04 -6.11 8.29
C GLY A 18 -9.76 -5.81 9.09
N LYS A 19 -8.92 -6.83 9.19
CA LYS A 19 -7.54 -6.71 9.65
C LYS A 19 -6.71 -6.30 8.44
N ASP A 20 -5.86 -5.29 8.61
CA ASP A 20 -4.91 -4.85 7.61
C ASP A 20 -3.60 -4.48 8.29
N ARG A 21 -2.47 -4.79 7.65
CA ARG A 21 -1.14 -4.37 8.11
C ARG A 21 -0.99 -2.84 8.14
N VAL A 22 -1.50 -2.13 7.13
CA VAL A 22 -1.47 -0.66 7.09
C VAL A 22 -2.33 -0.05 8.19
N LYS A 23 -3.49 -0.65 8.47
CA LYS A 23 -4.41 -0.16 9.51
C LYS A 23 -3.88 -0.41 10.92
N SER A 24 -3.33 -1.59 11.20
CA SER A 24 -2.71 -1.91 12.48
C SER A 24 -1.51 -1.00 12.77
N TRP A 25 -0.66 -0.76 11.77
CA TRP A 25 0.42 0.22 11.86
C TRP A 25 -0.11 1.65 12.11
N GLY A 26 -1.16 2.07 11.41
CA GLY A 26 -1.81 3.37 11.65
C GLY A 26 -2.37 3.52 13.06
N LYS A 27 -2.96 2.45 13.63
CA LYS A 27 -3.44 2.43 15.02
C LYS A 27 -2.30 2.58 16.03
N GLU A 28 -1.16 1.92 15.80
CA GLU A 28 0.01 2.03 16.66
C GLU A 28 0.59 3.46 16.65
N ILE A 29 0.61 4.12 15.49
CA ILE A 29 1.00 5.53 15.39
C ILE A 29 0.01 6.44 16.11
N ALA A 30 -1.29 6.17 15.98
CA ALA A 30 -2.33 6.94 16.66
C ALA A 30 -2.18 6.85 18.19
N LYS A 31 -1.72 5.70 18.71
CA LYS A 31 -1.44 5.49 20.15
C LYS A 31 -0.24 6.31 20.65
N ARG A 32 0.79 6.51 19.82
CA ARG A 32 2.04 7.22 20.19
C ARG A 32 2.01 8.73 19.93
N SER A 33 1.16 9.19 19.00
CA SER A 33 1.06 10.61 18.62
C SER A 33 -0.38 11.09 18.66
N CYS A 34 -1.03 11.26 17.51
CA CYS A 34 -2.42 11.68 17.43
C CYS A 34 -3.05 11.16 16.15
N HIS A 35 -4.39 11.06 16.14
CA HIS A 35 -5.14 10.50 15.02
C HIS A 35 -4.85 11.22 13.69
N ARG A 36 -4.75 12.55 13.68
CA ARG A 36 -4.45 13.32 12.46
C ARG A 36 -3.07 12.99 11.88
N LYS A 37 -2.05 12.85 12.73
CA LYS A 37 -0.69 12.46 12.30
C LYS A 37 -0.66 11.01 11.79
N ALA A 38 -1.42 10.12 12.42
CA ALA A 38 -1.58 8.74 11.96
C ALA A 38 -2.23 8.68 10.56
N CYS A 39 -3.32 9.42 10.33
CA CYS A 39 -3.97 9.47 9.01
C CYS A 39 -3.00 9.97 7.92
N VAL A 40 -2.18 10.98 8.20
CA VAL A 40 -1.18 11.49 7.24
C VAL A 40 -0.09 10.43 6.95
N ALA A 41 0.38 9.72 7.98
CA ALA A 41 1.37 8.66 7.81
C ALA A 41 0.81 7.48 6.99
N VAL A 42 -0.44 7.09 7.26
CA VAL A 42 -1.17 6.05 6.52
C VAL A 42 -1.38 6.49 5.07
N ALA A 43 -1.81 7.73 4.82
CA ALA A 43 -1.97 8.27 3.47
C ALA A 43 -0.67 8.20 2.65
N ARG A 44 0.47 8.50 3.28
CA ARG A 44 1.78 8.39 2.61
C ARG A 44 2.13 6.94 2.30
N ARG A 45 1.85 6.02 3.22
CA ARG A 45 2.05 4.58 3.02
C ARG A 45 1.18 4.05 1.87
N LEU A 46 -0.09 4.48 1.80
CA LEU A 46 -1.00 4.13 0.71
C LEU A 46 -0.52 4.65 -0.63
N ALA A 47 -0.07 5.91 -0.71
CA ALA A 47 0.49 6.46 -1.94
C ALA A 47 1.72 5.68 -2.42
N MET A 48 2.61 5.28 -1.50
CA MET A 48 3.77 4.44 -1.85
C MET A 48 3.35 3.05 -2.36
N ILE A 49 2.35 2.42 -1.74
CA ILE A 49 1.82 1.13 -2.18
C ILE A 49 1.22 1.25 -3.58
N MET A 50 0.37 2.25 -3.83
CA MET A 50 -0.23 2.46 -5.16
C MET A 50 0.84 2.73 -6.22
N HIS A 51 1.85 3.53 -5.88
CA HIS A 51 2.96 3.82 -6.79
C HIS A 51 3.81 2.57 -7.08
N ALA A 52 4.04 1.71 -6.08
CA ALA A 52 4.79 0.46 -6.25
C ALA A 52 4.00 -0.60 -7.04
N ILE A 53 2.67 -0.64 -6.90
CA ILE A 53 1.82 -1.49 -7.76
C ILE A 53 1.95 -1.02 -9.22
N TRP A 54 1.90 0.29 -9.45
CA TRP A 54 1.99 0.86 -10.79
C TRP A 54 3.39 0.75 -11.42
N SER A 55 4.44 0.93 -10.62
CA SER A 55 5.82 1.03 -11.14
C SER A 55 6.55 -0.32 -11.15
N ASP A 56 6.32 -1.15 -10.12
CA ASP A 56 7.04 -2.40 -9.92
C ASP A 56 6.18 -3.64 -10.23
N GLY A 57 4.87 -3.47 -10.48
CA GLY A 57 3.93 -4.58 -10.69
C GLY A 57 3.72 -5.45 -9.44
N THR A 58 4.06 -4.94 -8.26
CA THR A 58 3.92 -5.67 -6.98
C THR A 58 2.47 -5.61 -6.49
N PHE A 59 1.99 -6.64 -5.77
CA PHE A 59 0.63 -6.66 -5.22
C PHE A 59 0.64 -6.40 -3.70
N TYR A 60 -0.32 -5.61 -3.22
CA TYR A 60 -0.51 -5.38 -1.79
C TYR A 60 -1.43 -6.44 -1.17
N VAL A 61 -0.91 -7.16 -0.17
CA VAL A 61 -1.67 -8.14 0.63
C VAL A 61 -1.97 -7.53 2.00
N GLY A 62 -3.22 -7.14 2.23
CA GLY A 62 -3.70 -6.44 3.43
C GLY A 62 -3.63 -7.28 4.71
N ASP A 63 -4.14 -8.51 4.66
CA ASP A 63 -4.04 -9.54 5.69
C ASP A 63 -4.37 -10.88 5.03
N ALA A 64 -3.36 -11.67 4.74
CA ALA A 64 -3.52 -13.08 4.39
C ALA A 64 -2.64 -13.84 5.38
N ALA A 65 -3.18 -14.93 5.94
CA ALA A 65 -2.41 -15.85 6.77
C ALA A 65 -1.01 -16.09 6.16
N PRO A 66 0.06 -16.16 6.95
CA PRO A 66 1.42 -16.29 6.45
C PRO A 66 1.67 -17.73 5.96
N GLY A 67 1.00 -18.11 4.88
CA GLY A 67 1.25 -19.33 4.13
C GLY A 67 2.02 -18.98 2.88
N ARG A 68 3.36 -19.09 2.96
CA ARG A 68 4.32 -19.07 1.84
C ARG A 68 4.53 -17.74 1.12
N GLY A 69 5.55 -17.03 1.62
CA GLY A 69 6.71 -16.56 0.87
C GLY A 69 6.55 -16.15 -0.61
N ARG A 70 6.87 -14.87 -0.82
CA ARG A 70 7.72 -14.32 -1.91
C ARG A 70 7.11 -14.30 -3.32
N CYS A 71 6.82 -13.08 -3.75
CA CYS A 71 7.26 -12.59 -5.05
C CYS A 71 7.73 -11.13 -4.91
N HIS A 72 8.85 -10.93 -4.22
CA HIS A 72 9.65 -9.72 -4.47
C HIS A 72 10.28 -9.93 -5.85
N ALA A 73 9.94 -9.08 -6.81
CA ALA A 73 10.60 -8.86 -8.10
C ALA A 73 11.01 -10.10 -8.90
N SER A 74 10.19 -10.49 -9.89
CA SER A 74 10.75 -11.07 -11.13
C SER A 74 9.84 -10.97 -12.36
N ALA A 75 8.58 -10.52 -12.25
CA ALA A 75 7.68 -10.51 -13.42
C ALA A 75 7.84 -9.28 -14.34
N HIS A 76 8.36 -8.14 -13.86
CA HIS A 76 8.28 -6.87 -14.60
C HIS A 76 9.53 -6.50 -15.43
N VAL A 77 10.58 -7.33 -15.42
CA VAL A 77 11.69 -7.22 -16.39
C VAL A 77 11.39 -8.01 -17.67
N GLU A 78 10.57 -9.06 -17.60
CA GLU A 78 10.23 -9.88 -18.78
C GLU A 78 9.21 -9.18 -19.69
N ASP A 79 8.24 -8.45 -19.15
CA ASP A 79 7.22 -7.76 -19.98
C ASP A 79 7.82 -6.63 -20.85
N ARG A 80 8.83 -5.91 -20.35
CA ARG A 80 9.59 -4.94 -21.15
C ARG A 80 10.57 -5.57 -22.16
N LYS A 81 10.95 -6.84 -21.98
CA LYS A 81 11.80 -7.56 -22.95
C LYS A 81 10.99 -8.15 -24.11
N LEU A 82 9.69 -8.37 -23.92
CA LEU A 82 8.81 -8.97 -24.94
C LEU A 82 8.22 -7.93 -25.92
N LEU A 83 8.29 -6.64 -25.60
CA LEU A 83 7.95 -5.54 -26.51
C LEU A 83 9.18 -5.08 -27.30
N GLY A 84 9.73 -5.93 -28.17
CA GLY A 84 10.86 -5.60 -29.06
C GLY A 84 10.86 -4.13 -29.50
N ALA A 85 11.99 -3.41 -29.47
CA ALA A 85 13.01 -3.62 -30.50
C ALA A 85 12.39 -4.02 -31.84
N HIS A 86 11.42 -3.24 -32.32
CA HIS A 86 11.06 -3.17 -33.73
C HIS A 86 10.78 -1.71 -34.09
N ARG A 87 11.84 -1.10 -34.63
CA ARG A 87 11.98 0.22 -35.26
C ARG A 87 12.18 1.43 -34.35
#